data_AF-A0A967I0J1-F1
#
_entry.id   AF-A0A967I0J1-F1
#
_cell.length_a   1.000
_cell.length_b   1.000
_cell.length_c   1.000
_cell.angle_alpha   90.00
_cell.angle_beta   90.00
_cell.angle_gamma   90.00
#
_symmetry.space_group_name_H-M   'P 1'
#
loop_
_entity.id
_entity.type
_entity.pdbx_description
1 polymer ?
#
loop_
_entity_poly.entity_id
_entity_poly.type
_entity_poly.pdbx_seq_one_letter_code
_entity_poly.pdbx_strand_id
1 'polypeptide(L)' 'MLLNVRNTVAAAMSLVVTMVALAGIYVLLEAHLVAAIQIMVYAGAIVVLFLFVVMLLNLRQDDFAPG' A
#
# COMPACT_ATOMS: atom_id res chain seq x y z
N MET A 1 15.19 -4.24 8.96
CA MET A 1 16.51 -3.78 8.49
C MET A 1 16.60 -4.06 6.99
N LEU A 2 17.16 -3.12 6.22
CA LEU A 2 17.13 -2.96 4.74
C LEU A 2 15.98 -2.10 4.19
N LEU A 3 15.85 -0.85 4.67
CA LEU A 3 15.11 0.20 3.97
C LEU A 3 15.98 0.76 2.83
N ASN A 4 16.05 0.02 1.72
CA ASN A 4 16.55 0.56 0.45
C ASN A 4 15.36 1.11 -0.35
N VAL A 5 14.92 2.33 0.00
CA VAL A 5 13.71 2.97 -0.55
C VAL A 5 14.01 3.70 -1.86
N ARG A 6 14.82 3.10 -2.74
CA ARG A 6 15.15 3.71 -4.05
C ARG A 6 14.04 3.60 -5.08
N ASN A 7 12.99 2.84 -4.80
CA ASN A 7 11.85 2.69 -5.69
C ASN A 7 10.56 2.99 -4.92
N THR A 8 9.94 4.12 -5.18
CA THR A 8 8.69 4.56 -4.56
C THR A 8 7.58 3.51 -4.72
N VAL A 9 7.59 2.81 -5.86
CA VAL A 9 6.70 1.68 -6.12
C VAL A 9 6.95 0.54 -5.13
N ALA A 10 8.20 0.22 -4.79
CA ALA A 10 8.52 -0.81 -3.81
C ALA A 10 8.05 -0.43 -2.39
N ALA A 11 8.12 0.86 -2.02
CA ALA A 11 7.59 1.33 -0.74
C ALA A 11 6.07 1.12 -0.66
N ALA A 12 5.34 1.41 -1.73
CA ALA A 12 3.89 1.18 -1.77
C ALA A 12 3.51 -0.31 -1.80
N MET A 13 4.25 -1.13 -2.55
CA MET A 13 4.05 -2.57 -2.53
C MET A 13 4.27 -3.15 -1.12
N SER A 14 5.26 -2.64 -0.39
CA SER A 14 5.51 -3.07 1.00
C SER A 14 4.37 -2.68 1.96
N LEU A 15 3.70 -1.56 1.71
CA LEU A 15 2.54 -1.12 2.48
C LEU A 15 1.30 -1.98 2.22
N VAL A 16 1.06 -2.36 0.95
CA VAL A 16 -0.05 -3.27 0.60
C VAL A 16 0.14 -4.62 1.30
N VAL A 17 1.35 -5.16 1.29
CA VAL A 17 1.67 -6.43 1.97
C VAL A 17 1.44 -6.34 3.48
N THR A 18 1.82 -5.24 4.13
CA THR A 18 1.57 -5.06 5.57
C THR A 18 0.08 -4.96 5.90
N MET A 19 -0.72 -4.35 5.02
CA MET A 19 -2.18 -4.27 5.21
C MET A 19 -2.86 -5.63 5.08
N VAL A 20 -2.43 -6.46 4.13
CA VAL A 20 -2.93 -7.83 3.98
C VAL A 20 -2.54 -8.69 5.20
N ALA A 21 -1.32 -8.55 5.71
CA ALA A 21 -0.89 -9.25 6.91
C ALA A 21 -1.71 -8.88 8.16
N LEU A 22 -2.01 -7.58 8.33
CA LEU A 22 -2.88 -7.09 9.41
C LEU A 22 -4.31 -7.66 9.32
N ALA A 23 -4.88 -7.72 8.11
CA ALA A 23 -6.18 -8.36 7.90
C ALA A 23 -6.16 -9.85 8.31
N GLY A 24 -5.10 -10.57 7.97
CA GLY A 24 -4.91 -11.97 8.39
C GLY A 24 -4.84 -12.14 9.92
N ILE A 25 -4.16 -11.22 10.62
CA ILE A 25 -4.09 -11.22 12.09
C ILE A 25 -5.48 -10.98 12.70
N TYR A 26 -6.29 -10.07 12.14
CA TYR A 26 -7.64 -9.83 12.64
C TYR A 26 -8.60 -11.02 12.42
N VAL A 27 -8.42 -11.77 11.34
CA VAL A 27 -9.16 -13.03 11.12
C VAL A 27 -8.76 -14.09 12.14
N LEU A 28 -7.46 -14.24 12.42
CA LEU A 28 -6.95 -15.18 13.43
C LEU A 28 -7.43 -14.88 14.85
N LEU A 29 -7.70 -13.60 15.15
CA LEU A 29 -8.21 -13.15 16.44
C LEU A 29 -9.74 -13.29 16.60
N GLU A 30 -10.43 -13.95 15.65
CA GLU A 30 -11.90 -14.00 15.57
C GLU A 30 -12.58 -12.62 15.53
N ALA A 31 -11.84 -11.57 15.19
CA ALA A 31 -12.34 -10.20 15.15
C ALA A 31 -13.01 -9.90 13.79
N HIS A 32 -14.07 -10.64 13.47
CA HIS A 32 -14.77 -10.60 12.19
C HIS A 32 -15.26 -9.19 11.80
N LEU A 33 -15.77 -8.42 12.76
CA LEU A 33 -16.21 -7.03 12.54
C LEU A 33 -15.04 -6.12 12.14
N VAL A 34 -13.90 -6.26 12.84
CA VAL A 34 -12.71 -5.45 12.58
C VAL A 34 -12.09 -5.83 11.24
N ALA A 35 -12.07 -7.12 10.88
CA ALA A 35 -11.63 -7.57 9.56
C ALA A 35 -12.49 -7.01 8.43
N ALA A 36 -13.82 -6.98 8.60
CA ALA A 36 -14.74 -6.38 7.62
C ALA A 36 -14.50 -4.88 7.44
N ILE A 37 -14.34 -4.13 8.54
CA ILE A 37 -14.03 -2.69 8.50
C ILE A 37 -12.64 -2.44 7.90
N GLN A 38 -11.65 -3.26 8.25
CA GLN A 38 -10.29 -3.20 7.70
C GLN A 38 -10.35 -3.32 6.18
N ILE A 39 -11.06 -4.31 5.63
CA ILE A 39 -11.18 -4.49 4.17
C ILE A 39 -11.96 -3.31 3.56
N MET A 40 -13.10 -2.92 4.12
CA MET A 40 -13.93 -1.84 3.57
C MET A 40 -13.18 -0.49 3.49
N VAL A 41 -12.43 -0.13 4.54
CA VAL A 41 -11.73 1.16 4.62
C VAL A 41 -10.37 1.10 3.91
N TYR A 42 -9.57 0.06 4.16
CA TYR A 42 -8.23 -0.02 3.56
C TYR A 42 -8.27 -0.38 2.08
N ALA A 43 -9.08 -1.36 1.65
CA ALA A 43 -9.15 -1.72 0.23
C ALA A 43 -9.90 -0.65 -0.60
N GLY A 44 -10.90 0.01 -0.01
CA GLY A 44 -11.71 1.01 -0.71
C GLY A 44 -11.06 2.39 -0.83
N ALA A 45 -10.54 2.95 0.27
CA ALA A 45 -10.09 4.34 0.30
C ALA A 45 -8.56 4.47 0.34
N ILE A 46 -7.89 3.72 1.23
CA ILE A 46 -6.46 3.91 1.51
C ILE A 46 -5.61 3.38 0.36
N VAL A 47 -5.93 2.22 -0.22
CA VAL A 47 -5.23 1.67 -1.39
C VAL A 47 -5.35 2.59 -2.60
N VAL A 48 -6.52 3.19 -2.86
CA VAL A 48 -6.72 4.12 -3.98
C VAL A 48 -5.88 5.38 -3.81
N LEU A 49 -5.88 5.97 -2.61
CA LEU A 49 -5.02 7.12 -2.27
C LEU A 49 -3.53 6.79 -2.44
N PHE A 50 -3.12 5.59 -2.02
CA PHE A 50 -1.74 5.13 -2.19
C PHE A 50 -1.37 4.92 -3.65
N LEU A 51 -2.22 4.27 -4.45
CA LEU A 51 -2.01 4.11 -5.89
C LEU A 51 -1.90 5.46 -6.59
N PHE A 52 -2.73 6.44 -6.18
CA PHE A 52 -2.68 7.79 -6.71
C PHE A 52 -1.34 8.49 -6.40
N VAL A 53 -0.88 8.41 -5.15
CA VAL A 53 0.41 8.96 -4.72
C VAL A 53 1.58 8.28 -5.45
N VAL A 54 1.55 6.96 -5.62
CA VAL A 54 2.58 6.20 -6.35
C VAL A 54 2.62 6.60 -7.81
N MET A 55 1.46 6.74 -8.45
CA MET A 55 1.36 7.17 -9.84
C MET A 55 1.93 8.58 -10.02
N LEU A 56 1.60 9.53 -9.12
CA LEU A 56 2.16 10.89 -9.13
C LEU A 56 3.68 10.91 -8.91
N LEU A 57 4.20 10.03 -8.05
CA LEU A 57 5.64 9.94 -7.78
C LEU A 57 6.40 9.23 -8.91
N ASN A 58 5.77 8.27 -9.60
CA ASN A 58 6.33 7.57 -10.76
C ASN A 58 6.42 8.51 -11.97
N LEU A 59 5.39 9.33 -12.22
CA LEU A 59 5.42 10.40 -13.24
C LEU A 59 6.63 11.32 -13.11
N ARG A 60 7.03 11.69 -11.90
CA ARG A 60 8.22 12.53 -11.67
C ARG A 60 9.55 11.87 -12.05
N GLN A 61 9.61 10.54 -12.11
CA GLN A 61 10.84 9.83 -12.49
C GLN A 61 11.00 9.71 -14.00
N ASP A 62 9.89 9.63 -14.75
CA ASP A 62 9.91 9.49 -16.22
C ASP A 62 10.08 10.83 -16.95
N ASP A 63 9.80 11.97 -16.30
CA ASP A 63 10.06 13.33 -16.83
C ASP A 63 11.57 13.68 -16.91
N PHE A 64 12.47 12.81 -16.44
CA PHE A 64 13.93 12.99 -16.48
C PHE A 64 14.62 12.02 -17.48
N ALA A 65 13.96 11.65 -18.58
CA ALA A 65 14.63 11.02 -19.72
C ALA A 65 14.88 12.07 -20.82
N PRO A 66 16.13 12.56 -21.00
CA PRO A 66 16.45 13.38 -22.17
C PRO A 66 16.42 12.47 -23.41
N GLY A 67 15.62 12.85 -24.39
CA GLY A 67 15.89 12.52 -25.79
C GLY A 67 17.12 13.27 -26.28
#